data_AF-A0A3D3S6L3-F1
#
_entry.id   AF-A0A3D3S6L3-F1
#
_cell.length_a   1.000
_cell.length_b   1.000
_cell.length_c   1.000
_cell.angle_alpha   90.00
_cell.angle_beta   90.00
_cell.angle_gamma   90.00
#
_symmetry.space_group_name_H-M   'P 1'
#
loop_
_entity.id
_entity.type
_entity.pdbx_description
1 polymer ?
#
loop_
_entity_poly.entity_id
_entity_poly.type
_entity_poly.pdbx_seq_one_letter_code
_entity_poly.pdbx_strand_id
1 'polypeptide(L)'
;MTRIAQYLKSLLLLELLAGLGVTLRHLFKPKVTVQFPDETTPVSPRFRGLHALRRYPNGEERCIACKLCEAVCPALAINIESEERDD
;
A
#
# COMPACT_ATOMS: atom_id res chain seq x y z
N MET A 1 25.60 -40.33 0.32
CA MET A 1 24.32 -40.81 0.89
C MET A 1 23.99 -42.14 0.24
N THR A 2 23.84 -43.22 1.01
CA THR A 2 23.57 -44.56 0.48
C THR A 2 22.21 -44.58 -0.24
N ARG A 3 22.13 -45.15 -1.46
CA ARG A 3 20.90 -45.21 -2.28
C ARG A 3 19.71 -45.78 -1.48
N ILE A 4 19.98 -46.73 -0.60
CA ILE A 4 19.01 -47.37 0.30
C ILE A 4 18.33 -46.34 1.23
N ALA A 5 19.07 -45.37 1.75
CA ALA A 5 18.52 -44.33 2.64
C ALA A 5 17.61 -43.34 1.89
N GLN A 6 17.90 -43.06 0.61
CA GLN A 6 17.04 -42.21 -0.23
C GLN A 6 15.71 -42.92 -0.58
N TYR A 7 15.76 -44.21 -0.89
CA TYR A 7 14.53 -45.00 -1.10
C TYR A 7 13.68 -45.10 0.16
N LEU A 8 14.27 -45.29 1.34
CA LEU A 8 13.54 -45.28 2.61
C LEU A 8 12.91 -43.92 2.92
N LYS A 9 13.63 -42.81 2.70
CA LYS A 9 13.08 -41.45 2.87
C LYS A 9 11.90 -41.17 1.93
N SER A 10 12.01 -41.63 0.68
CA SER A 10 10.98 -41.51 -0.35
C SER A 10 9.74 -42.32 0.01
N LEU A 11 9.91 -43.59 0.39
CA LEU A 11 8.83 -44.52 0.70
C LEU A 11 8.10 -44.16 2.02
N LEU A 12 8.81 -43.56 2.98
CA LEU A 12 8.24 -43.05 4.24
C LEU A 12 7.75 -41.59 4.16
N LEU A 13 7.80 -40.95 2.99
CA LEU A 13 7.36 -39.56 2.75
C LEU A 13 7.82 -38.54 3.82
N LEU A 14 9.04 -38.70 4.34
CA LEU A 14 9.53 -37.88 5.45
C LEU A 14 9.60 -36.38 5.10
N GLU A 15 9.84 -36.05 3.83
CA GLU A 15 9.83 -34.66 3.33
C GLU A 15 8.42 -34.04 3.34
N LEU A 16 7.36 -34.84 3.12
CA LEU A 16 5.98 -34.38 3.21
C LEU A 16 5.61 -34.06 4.66
N LEU A 17 6.00 -34.91 5.61
CA LEU A 17 5.80 -34.68 7.03
C LEU A 17 6.56 -33.45 7.53
N ALA A 18 7.78 -33.22 7.03
CA ALA A 18 8.53 -32.01 7.32
C ALA A 18 7.78 -30.76 6.80
N GLY A 19 7.24 -30.80 5.59
CA GLY A 19 6.41 -29.72 5.03
C GLY A 19 5.14 -29.46 5.85
N LEU A 20 4.43 -30.52 6.24
CA LEU A 20 3.25 -30.44 7.11
C LEU A 20 3.58 -29.89 8.50
N GLY A 21 4.78 -30.18 9.03
CA GLY A 21 5.25 -29.58 10.29
C GLY A 21 5.40 -28.07 10.19
N VAL A 22 5.86 -27.55 9.05
CA VAL A 22 5.96 -26.10 8.81
C VAL A 22 4.58 -25.46 8.69
N THR A 23 3.64 -26.08 7.98
CA THR A 23 2.28 -25.54 7.84
C THR A 23 1.55 -25.56 9.18
N LEU A 24 1.67 -26.64 9.95
CA LEU A 24 1.12 -26.74 11.30
C LEU A 24 1.68 -25.65 12.22
N ARG A 25 2.99 -25.37 12.15
CA ARG A 25 3.60 -24.27 12.91
C ARG A 25 3.02 -22.90 12.53
N HIS A 26 2.72 -22.65 11.26
CA HIS A 26 2.13 -21.38 10.82
C HIS A 26 0.64 -21.28 11.13
N LEU A 27 -0.09 -22.40 11.20
CA LEU A 27 -1.50 -22.44 11.58
C LEU A 27 -1.76 -21.81 12.96
N PHE A 28 -0.84 -22.05 13.91
CA PHE A 28 -0.93 -21.53 15.28
C PHE A 28 -0.22 -20.19 15.49
N LYS A 29 0.44 -19.62 14.47
CA LYS A 29 1.03 -18.27 14.59
C LYS A 29 -0.07 -17.20 14.59
N PRO A 30 0.16 -16.07 15.28
CA PRO A 30 -0.73 -14.92 15.18
C PRO A 30 -0.80 -14.42 13.73
N LYS A 31 -1.99 -14.00 13.29
CA LYS A 31 -2.23 -13.52 11.94
C LYS A 31 -1.79 -12.06 11.84
N VAL A 32 -1.06 -11.72 10.79
CA VAL A 32 -0.62 -10.34 10.49
C VAL A 32 -1.64 -9.60 9.60
N THR A 33 -2.84 -10.17 9.46
CA THR A 33 -3.92 -9.62 8.64
C THR A 33 -4.56 -8.42 9.33
N VAL A 34 -4.74 -7.32 8.60
CA VAL A 34 -5.52 -6.16 9.04
C VAL A 34 -6.97 -6.34 8.56
N GLN A 35 -7.94 -6.26 9.46
CA GLN A 35 -9.36 -6.46 9.15
C GLN A 35 -10.02 -5.16 8.68
N PHE A 36 -9.90 -4.82 7.39
CA PHE A 36 -10.61 -3.66 6.83
C PHE A 36 -12.11 -3.95 6.70
N PRO A 37 -13.03 -3.04 7.10
CA PRO A 37 -12.83 -1.64 7.47
C PRO A 37 -12.63 -1.34 8.97
N ASP A 38 -12.76 -2.34 9.84
CA ASP A 38 -12.71 -2.17 11.31
C ASP A 38 -11.31 -1.76 11.81
N GLU A 39 -10.27 -2.23 11.13
CA GLU A 39 -8.87 -1.89 11.35
C GLU A 39 -8.27 -1.23 10.11
N THR A 40 -7.56 -0.12 10.30
CA THR A 40 -6.87 0.60 9.21
C THR A 40 -5.35 0.51 9.34
N THR A 41 -4.66 0.44 8.21
CA THR A 41 -3.19 0.47 8.20
C THR A 41 -2.66 1.86 8.59
N PRO A 42 -1.53 1.94 9.31
CA PRO A 42 -0.92 3.22 9.64
C PRO A 42 -0.43 3.90 8.35
N VAL A 43 -0.93 5.11 8.11
CA VAL A 43 -0.58 5.91 6.94
C VAL A 43 0.57 6.85 7.28
N SER A 44 1.63 6.85 6.48
CA SER A 44 2.75 7.78 6.68
C SER A 44 2.31 9.23 6.44
N PRO A 45 2.93 10.23 7.11
CA PRO A 45 2.62 11.65 6.89
C PRO A 45 2.92 12.15 5.46
N ARG A 46 3.64 11.36 4.65
CA ARG A 46 3.98 11.65 3.24
C ARG A 46 3.13 10.86 2.24
N PHE A 47 2.06 10.21 2.70
CA PHE A 47 1.17 9.48 1.82
C PHE A 47 0.50 10.43 0.82
N ARG A 48 0.58 10.09 -0.47
CA ARG A 48 -0.04 10.83 -1.56
C ARG A 48 -1.46 10.31 -1.75
N GLY A 49 -2.40 10.87 -1.00
CA GLY A 49 -3.83 10.57 -1.08
C GLY A 49 -4.58 11.53 -2.01
N LEU A 50 -5.76 11.95 -1.57
CA LEU A 50 -6.60 12.90 -2.29
C LEU A 50 -5.94 14.29 -2.35
N HIS A 51 -6.02 14.94 -3.51
CA HIS A 51 -5.59 16.32 -3.69
C HIS A 51 -6.59 17.25 -2.98
N ALA A 52 -6.08 18.28 -2.28
CA ALA A 52 -6.91 19.25 -1.58
C ALA A 52 -6.35 20.66 -1.75
N LEU A 53 -7.23 21.63 -2.06
CA LEU A 53 -6.89 23.04 -2.08
C LEU A 53 -6.82 23.57 -0.65
N ARG A 54 -5.68 24.15 -0.29
CA ARG A 54 -5.43 24.70 1.05
C ARG A 54 -5.77 26.17 1.12
N ARG A 55 -6.15 26.63 2.31
CA ARG A 55 -6.39 28.03 2.65
C ARG A 55 -5.27 28.58 3.55
N TYR A 56 -5.12 29.89 3.58
CA TYR A 56 -4.34 30.62 4.57
C TYR A 56 -5.09 30.68 5.91
N PRO A 57 -4.42 31.03 7.03
CA PRO A 57 -5.08 31.18 8.33
C PRO A 57 -6.18 32.26 8.38
N ASN A 58 -6.14 33.24 7.46
CA ASN A 58 -7.17 34.27 7.29
C ASN A 58 -8.42 33.76 6.52
N GLY A 59 -8.42 32.50 6.06
CA GLY A 59 -9.53 31.89 5.32
C GLY A 59 -9.45 32.05 3.80
N GLU A 60 -8.50 32.84 3.28
CA GLU A 60 -8.29 33.03 1.84
C GLU A 60 -7.70 31.77 1.20
N GLU A 61 -8.04 31.50 -0.06
CA GLU A 61 -7.44 30.38 -0.81
C GLU A 61 -5.98 30.64 -1.15
N ARG A 62 -5.17 29.57 -1.22
CA ARG A 62 -3.75 29.68 -1.60
C ARG A 62 -3.52 29.60 -3.11
N CYS A 63 -4.53 29.18 -3.86
CA CYS A 63 -4.41 29.10 -5.31
C CYS A 63 -4.54 30.51 -5.89
N ILE A 64 -3.58 30.92 -6.72
CA ILE A 64 -3.60 32.22 -7.43
C ILE A 64 -3.77 32.03 -8.95
N ALA A 65 -4.35 30.89 -9.35
CA ALA A 65 -4.55 30.50 -10.74
C ALA A 65 -3.31 30.60 -11.66
N CYS A 66 -2.10 30.33 -11.15
CA CYS A 66 -0.86 30.44 -11.92
C CYS A 66 -0.65 29.36 -13.01
N LYS A 67 -1.53 28.35 -13.09
CA LYS A 67 -1.49 27.21 -14.04
C LYS A 67 -0.21 26.35 -14.02
N LEU A 68 0.68 26.52 -13.05
CA LEU A 68 1.91 25.72 -12.93
C LEU A 68 1.63 24.23 -12.65
N CYS A 69 0.62 23.92 -11.83
CA CYS A 69 0.24 22.55 -11.52
C CYS A 69 -0.37 21.81 -12.72
N GLU A 70 -1.12 22.52 -13.58
CA GLU A 70 -1.62 22.01 -14.84
C GLU A 70 -0.48 21.75 -15.82
N ALA A 71 0.44 22.72 -15.99
CA ALA A 71 1.56 22.60 -16.91
C ALA A 71 2.54 21.47 -16.54
N VAL A 72 2.80 21.24 -15.24
CA VAL A 72 3.71 20.18 -14.78
C VAL A 72 3.03 18.80 -14.73
N CYS A 73 1.70 18.72 -14.89
CA CYS A 73 0.96 17.47 -14.75
C CYS A 73 1.30 16.52 -15.91
N PRO A 74 1.96 15.37 -15.66
CA PRO A 74 2.33 14.44 -16.74
C PRO A 74 1.13 13.74 -17.37
N ALA A 75 0.00 13.68 -16.65
CA ALA A 75 -1.23 13.02 -17.09
C ALA A 75 -2.26 14.01 -17.68
N LEU A 76 -1.95 15.31 -17.72
CA LEU A 76 -2.87 16.36 -18.18
C LEU A 76 -4.26 16.28 -17.51
N ALA A 77 -4.29 15.98 -16.21
CA ALA A 77 -5.52 15.70 -15.45
C ALA A 77 -6.16 16.94 -14.80
N ILE A 78 -5.56 18.12 -14.96
CA ILE A 78 -5.97 19.36 -14.31
C ILE A 78 -6.32 20.36 -15.40
N ASN A 79 -7.44 21.08 -15.24
CA ASN A 79 -7.84 22.20 -16.10
C ASN A 79 -8.18 23.39 -15.19
N ILE A 80 -7.61 24.56 -15.47
CA ILE A 80 -7.78 25.77 -14.67
C ILE A 80 -8.26 26.93 -15.55
N GLU A 81 -9.44 27.44 -15.21
CA GLU A 81 -10.00 28.70 -15.71
C GLU A 81 -9.93 29.76 -14.60
N SER A 82 -9.73 31.03 -14.99
CA SER A 82 -9.50 32.13 -14.05
C SER A 82 -10.05 33.43 -14.59
N GLU A 83 -10.58 34.26 -13.69
CA GLU A 83 -11.04 35.61 -13.95
C GLU A 83 -10.32 36.62 -13.03
N GLU A 84 -10.38 37.90 -13.38
CA GLU A 84 -9.88 38.96 -12.52
C GLU A 84 -10.81 39.11 -11.31
N ARG A 85 -10.22 39.20 -10.12
CA ARG A 85 -10.98 39.36 -8.87
C ARG A 85 -11.38 40.83 -8.72
N ASP A 86 -12.56 41.07 -8.15
CA ASP A 86 -13.13 42.43 -8.02
C ASP A 86 -12.49 43.30 -6.90
N ASP A 87 -11.63 42.72 -6.06
CA ASP A 87 -10.90 43.37 -4.95
C ASP A 87 -9.57 44.02 -5.37
#